data_AF-A0A497TAH3-F1
#
_entry.id   AF-A0A497TAH3-F1
#
_cell.length_a   1.000
_cell.length_b   1.000
_cell.length_c   1.000
_cell.angle_alpha   90.00
_cell.angle_beta   90.00
_cell.angle_gamma   90.00
#
_symmetry.space_group_name_H-M   'P 1'
#
loop_
_entity.id
_entity.type
_entity.pdbx_description
1 polymer ?
#
loop_
_entity_poly.entity_id
_entity_poly.type
_entity_poly.pdbx_seq_one_letter_code
_entity_poly.pdbx_strand_id
1 'polypeptide(L)'
;MEIKELLKTARGIWGNQKLTLSQIIVRMGKVFGDICRWERDYARDKATHTDEELKKEMGNIIFSAIRWCDDLGYDPEECIRLAIDCQKKLSEELREEGKQ
;
A
#
# COMPACT_ATOMS: atom_id res chain seq x y z
N MET A 1 -7.90 9.90 -10.13
CA MET A 1 -8.67 9.89 -8.88
C MET A 1 -7.81 10.54 -7.83
N GLU A 2 -8.34 11.58 -7.18
CA GLU A 2 -7.63 12.26 -6.08
C GLU A 2 -7.67 11.41 -4.80
N ILE A 3 -6.72 11.60 -3.88
CA ILE A 3 -6.67 10.85 -2.61
C ILE A 3 -7.96 11.01 -1.81
N LYS A 4 -8.53 12.21 -1.79
CA LYS A 4 -9.82 12.49 -1.13
C LYS A 4 -10.97 11.70 -1.74
N GLU A 5 -10.98 11.51 -3.05
CA GLU A 5 -11.99 10.70 -3.75
C GLU A 5 -11.80 9.21 -3.45
N LEU A 6 -10.55 8.74 -3.40
CA LEU A 6 -10.21 7.38 -3.03
C LEU A 6 -10.65 7.09 -1.59
N LEU A 7 -10.39 8.00 -0.65
CA LEU A 7 -10.82 7.85 0.73
C LEU A 7 -12.35 7.83 0.86
N LYS A 8 -13.04 8.74 0.16
CA LYS A 8 -14.52 8.75 0.11
C LYS A 8 -15.06 7.42 -0.43
N THR A 9 -14.45 6.91 -1.50
CA THR A 9 -14.83 5.62 -2.11
C THR A 9 -14.59 4.47 -1.14
N ALA A 10 -13.43 4.44 -0.47
CA ALA A 10 -13.10 3.42 0.52
C ALA A 10 -14.08 3.43 1.70
N ARG A 11 -14.47 4.61 2.20
CA ARG A 11 -15.51 4.76 3.23
C ARG A 11 -16.89 4.35 2.75
N GLY A 12 -17.21 4.56 1.48
CA GLY A 12 -18.45 4.07 0.86
C GLY A 12 -18.53 2.54 0.81
N ILE A 13 -17.40 1.86 0.55
CA ILE A 13 -17.34 0.40 0.47
C ILE A 13 -17.30 -0.25 1.86
N TRP A 14 -16.44 0.25 2.75
CA TRP A 14 -16.12 -0.43 4.01
C TRP A 14 -16.75 0.20 5.25
N GLY A 15 -17.47 1.31 5.07
CA GLY A 15 -18.10 2.06 6.15
C GLY A 15 -17.11 2.84 7.04
N ASN A 16 -17.65 3.34 8.14
CA ASN A 16 -16.94 4.23 9.07
C ASN A 16 -16.20 3.51 10.20
N GLN A 17 -16.22 2.17 10.22
CA GLN A 17 -15.46 1.41 11.21
C GLN A 17 -13.97 1.58 10.97
N LYS A 18 -13.27 2.13 11.97
CA LYS A 18 -11.83 2.29 11.97
C LYS A 18 -11.13 1.02 12.46
N LEU A 19 -10.09 0.62 11.75
CA LEU A 19 -9.23 -0.49 12.13
C LEU A 19 -8.12 -0.02 13.06
N THR A 20 -7.76 -0.88 14.01
CA THR A 20 -6.52 -0.72 14.80
C THR A 20 -5.29 -1.06 13.97
N LEU A 21 -4.10 -0.60 14.40
CA LEU A 21 -2.83 -0.94 13.75
C LEU A 21 -2.64 -2.46 13.60
N SER A 22 -2.92 -3.24 14.66
CA SER A 22 -2.79 -4.70 14.61
C SER A 22 -3.71 -5.33 13.56
N GLN A 23 -4.93 -4.82 13.42
CA GLN A 23 -5.88 -5.26 12.39
C GLN A 23 -5.44 -4.88 10.96
N ILE A 24 -4.79 -3.73 10.82
CA ILE A 24 -4.21 -3.27 9.55
C ILE A 24 -3.05 -4.17 9.15
N ILE A 25 -2.12 -4.46 10.06
CA ILE A 25 -0.95 -5.32 9.81
C ILE A 25 -1.39 -6.69 9.27
N VAL A 26 -2.41 -7.32 9.86
CA VAL A 26 -2.94 -8.61 9.39
C VAL A 26 -3.46 -8.52 7.95
N ARG A 27 -4.17 -7.44 7.60
CA ARG A 27 -4.73 -7.24 6.24
C ARG A 27 -3.64 -6.92 5.22
N MET A 28 -2.67 -6.11 5.60
CA MET A 28 -1.48 -5.83 4.79
C MET A 28 -0.70 -7.12 4.51
N GLY A 29 -0.52 -7.97 5.53
CA GLY A 29 0.14 -9.26 5.39
C GLY A 29 -0.54 -10.19 4.41
N LYS A 30 -1.89 -10.16 4.31
CA LYS A 30 -2.61 -10.91 3.28
C LYS A 30 -2.23 -10.45 1.87
N VAL A 31 -2.40 -9.16 1.57
CA VAL A 31 -2.16 -8.61 0.22
C VAL A 31 -0.69 -8.77 -0.17
N PHE A 32 0.23 -8.48 0.75
CA PHE A 32 1.65 -8.70 0.51
C PHE A 32 1.97 -10.19 0.30
N GLY A 33 1.33 -11.08 1.06
CA GLY A 33 1.44 -12.52 0.87
C GLY A 33 0.95 -13.00 -0.49
N ASP A 34 -0.06 -12.35 -1.07
CA ASP A 34 -0.56 -12.65 -2.43
C ASP A 34 0.50 -12.27 -3.48
N ILE A 35 1.13 -11.10 -3.35
CA ILE A 35 2.26 -10.67 -4.20
C ILE A 35 3.46 -11.61 -4.05
N CYS A 36 3.82 -12.00 -2.82
CA CYS A 36 4.91 -12.96 -2.61
C CYS A 36 4.64 -14.32 -3.24
N ARG A 37 3.37 -14.77 -3.29
CA ARG A 37 3.00 -16.03 -3.95
C ARG A 37 3.05 -15.90 -5.47
N TRP A 38 2.66 -14.74 -6.00
CA TRP A 38 2.79 -14.40 -7.42
C TRP A 38 4.26 -14.46 -7.86
N GLU A 39 5.15 -13.75 -7.16
CA GLU A 39 6.59 -13.64 -7.51
C GLU A 39 7.30 -15.01 -7.55
N ARG A 40 6.96 -15.91 -6.62
CA ARG A 40 7.59 -17.24 -6.53
C ARG A 40 6.95 -18.31 -7.42
N ASP A 41 6.06 -17.93 -8.33
CA ASP A 41 5.26 -18.81 -9.17
C ASP A 41 4.62 -19.99 -8.40
N TYR A 42 3.99 -19.69 -7.25
CA TYR A 42 3.30 -20.68 -6.43
C TYR A 42 2.28 -21.51 -7.22
N ALA A 43 2.55 -22.81 -7.34
CA ALA A 43 1.83 -23.72 -8.24
C ALA A 43 0.30 -23.78 -8.03
N ARG A 44 -0.20 -23.52 -6.81
CA ARG A 44 -1.66 -23.55 -6.53
C ARG A 44 -2.41 -22.32 -7.05
N ASP A 45 -1.69 -21.22 -7.27
CA ASP A 45 -2.25 -19.92 -7.65
C ASP A 45 -1.91 -19.58 -9.12
N LYS A 46 -1.35 -20.55 -9.87
CA LYS A 46 -0.82 -20.34 -11.23
C LYS A 46 -1.84 -19.79 -12.24
N ALA A 47 -3.12 -20.11 -12.04
CA ALA A 47 -4.20 -19.59 -12.89
C ALA A 47 -4.40 -18.06 -12.74
N THR A 48 -3.98 -17.48 -11.62
CA THR A 48 -4.09 -16.05 -11.30
C THR A 48 -2.74 -15.33 -11.39
N HIS A 49 -1.71 -15.96 -11.95
CA HIS A 49 -0.39 -15.36 -12.12
C HIS A 49 -0.32 -14.55 -13.42
N THR A 50 -1.17 -13.55 -13.51
CA THR A 50 -1.22 -12.63 -14.64
C THR A 50 -0.77 -11.24 -14.20
N ASP A 51 -0.30 -10.44 -15.17
CA ASP A 51 0.03 -9.03 -14.93
C ASP A 51 -1.17 -8.23 -14.43
N GLU A 52 -2.38 -8.60 -14.87
CA GLU A 52 -3.62 -7.96 -14.44
C GLU A 52 -3.89 -8.20 -12.96
N GLU A 53 -3.70 -9.43 -12.48
CA GLU A 53 -3.84 -9.78 -11.07
C GLU A 53 -2.77 -9.10 -10.21
N LEU A 54 -1.53 -9.04 -10.68
CA LEU A 54 -0.48 -8.31 -9.97
C LEU A 54 -0.80 -6.80 -9.88
N LYS A 55 -1.26 -6.18 -10.98
CA LYS A 55 -1.71 -4.78 -10.97
C LYS A 55 -2.84 -4.56 -9.98
N LYS A 56 -3.79 -5.48 -9.89
CA LYS A 56 -4.89 -5.45 -8.92
C LYS A 56 -4.37 -5.52 -7.48
N GLU A 57 -3.41 -6.40 -7.17
CA GLU A 57 -2.83 -6.46 -5.81
C GLU A 57 -2.01 -5.22 -5.45
N MET A 58 -1.28 -4.63 -6.41
CA MET A 58 -0.63 -3.33 -6.22
C MET A 58 -1.68 -2.24 -5.93
N GLY A 59 -2.79 -2.25 -6.66
CA GLY A 59 -3.95 -1.40 -6.40
C GLY A 59 -4.54 -1.61 -5.00
N ASN A 60 -4.66 -2.86 -4.54
CA ASN A 60 -5.15 -3.19 -3.20
C ASN A 60 -4.27 -2.60 -2.11
N ILE A 61 -2.94 -2.62 -2.26
CA ILE A 61 -2.02 -1.97 -1.32
C ILE A 61 -2.29 -0.46 -1.28
N ILE A 62 -2.27 0.20 -2.44
CA ILE A 62 -2.41 1.67 -2.52
C ILE A 62 -3.76 2.11 -1.96
N PHE A 63 -4.84 1.50 -2.43
CA PHE A 63 -6.21 1.87 -2.05
C PHE A 63 -6.48 1.58 -0.57
N SER A 64 -6.00 0.45 -0.05
CA SER A 64 -6.18 0.11 1.35
C SER A 64 -5.32 0.99 2.27
N ALA A 65 -4.09 1.33 1.86
CA ALA A 65 -3.20 2.19 2.63
C ALA A 65 -3.80 3.59 2.86
N ILE A 66 -4.45 4.18 1.84
CA ILE A 66 -5.17 5.46 1.98
C ILE A 66 -6.22 5.38 3.09
N ARG A 67 -7.02 4.31 3.11
CA ARG A 67 -8.00 4.09 4.18
C ARG A 67 -7.31 3.87 5.53
N TRP A 68 -6.23 3.09 5.58
CA TRP A 68 -5.54 2.76 6.82
C TRP A 68 -4.90 3.99 7.48
N CYS A 69 -4.39 4.95 6.70
CA CYS A 69 -3.98 6.26 7.21
C CYS A 69 -5.13 6.93 7.97
N ASP A 70 -6.32 7.05 7.36
CA ASP A 70 -7.49 7.66 8.02
C ASP A 70 -8.02 6.82 9.21
N ASP A 71 -7.95 5.49 9.13
CA ASP A 71 -8.31 4.60 10.26
C ASP A 71 -7.42 4.86 11.49
N LEU A 72 -6.15 5.21 11.28
CA LEU A 72 -5.21 5.58 12.34
C LEU A 72 -5.26 7.08 12.73
N GLY A 73 -6.08 7.88 12.04
CA GLY A 73 -6.22 9.31 12.28
C GLY A 73 -5.17 10.18 11.59
N TYR A 74 -4.51 9.67 10.56
CA TYR A 74 -3.54 10.42 9.76
C TYR A 74 -4.14 10.90 8.44
N ASP A 75 -3.66 12.05 7.97
CA ASP A 75 -3.94 12.52 6.61
C ASP A 75 -3.03 11.80 5.59
N PRO A 76 -3.58 11.09 4.58
CA PRO A 76 -2.76 10.33 3.65
C PRO A 76 -1.84 11.22 2.78
N GLU A 77 -2.26 12.44 2.43
CA GLU A 77 -1.43 13.39 1.68
C GLU A 77 -0.21 13.80 2.51
N GLU A 78 -0.39 14.09 3.80
CA GLU A 78 0.70 14.35 4.73
C GLU A 78 1.65 13.15 4.87
N CYS A 79 1.13 11.92 5.03
CA CYS A 79 1.95 10.71 5.09
C CYS A 79 2.85 10.56 3.86
N ILE A 80 2.30 10.79 2.66
CA ILE A 80 3.03 10.70 1.40
C ILE A 80 4.11 11.78 1.32
N ARG A 81 3.82 13.02 1.72
CA ARG A 81 4.81 14.10 1.76
C ARG A 81 5.98 13.75 2.66
N LEU A 82 5.72 13.26 3.87
CA LEU A 82 6.77 12.80 4.80
C LEU A 82 7.61 11.67 4.21
N ALA A 83 6.98 10.72 3.52
CA ALA A 83 7.68 9.63 2.85
C ALA A 83 8.57 10.12 1.70
N ILE A 84 8.09 11.04 0.86
CA ILE A 84 8.88 11.66 -0.23
C ILE A 84 10.09 12.40 0.33
N ASP A 85 9.90 13.22 1.36
CA ASP A 85 10.99 13.97 1.98
C ASP A 85 12.05 13.03 2.57
N CYS A 86 11.63 11.92 3.19
CA CYS A 86 12.53 10.88 3.69
C CYS A 86 13.32 10.20 2.55
N GLN A 87 12.65 9.82 1.45
CA GLN A 87 13.31 9.18 0.30
C GLN A 87 14.29 10.10 -0.41
N LYS A 88 13.98 11.40 -0.53
CA LYS A 88 14.90 12.40 -1.10
C LYS A 88 16.19 12.50 -0.30
N LYS A 89 16.09 12.62 1.03
CA LYS A 89 17.25 12.66 1.93
C LYS A 89 18.11 11.41 1.79
N LEU A 90 17.49 10.23 1.83
CA LEU A 90 18.22 8.97 1.65
C LEU A 90 18.89 8.89 0.27
N SER A 91 18.25 9.38 -0.79
CA SER A 91 18.86 9.41 -2.13
C SER A 91 20.07 10.34 -2.19
N GLU A 92 20.06 11.46 -1.47
CA GLU A 92 21.20 12.38 -1.39
C GLU A 92 22.36 11.74 -0.64
N GLU A 93 22.10 11.13 0.52
CA GLU A 93 23.10 10.40 1.32
C GLU A 93 23.78 9.29 0.50
N LEU A 94 23.00 8.49 -0.24
CA LEU A 94 23.56 7.42 -1.08
C LEU A 94 24.41 7.94 -2.24
N ARG A 95 24.13 9.14 -2.79
CA ARG A 95 24.98 9.77 -3.81
C ARG A 95 26.32 10.20 -3.24
N GLU A 96 26.29 10.81 -2.06
CA GLU A 96 27.50 11.23 -1.36
C GLU A 96 28.40 10.03 -1.01
N GLU A 97 27.79 8.88 -0.71
CA GLU A 97 28.49 7.61 -0.47
C GLU A 97 28.93 6.85 -1.73
N GLY A 98 28.58 7.33 -2.93
CA GLY A 98 28.91 6.66 -4.21
C GLY A 98 28.18 5.32 -4.43
N LYS A 99 27.00 5.15 -3.83
CA LYS A 99 26.20 3.90 -3.85
C LYS A 99 24.96 3.97 -4.75
N GLN A 100 24.80 5.04 -5.53
CA GLN A 100 23.65 5.24 -6.42
C GLN A 100 24.03 5.22 -7.90
#